data_AF-A0A1D7R062-F1
#
_entry.id   AF-A0A1D7R062-F1
#
_cell.length_a   1.000
_cell.length_b   1.000
_cell.length_c   1.000
_cell.angle_alpha   90.00
_cell.angle_beta   90.00
_cell.angle_gamma   90.00
#
_symmetry.space_group_name_H-M   'P 1'
#
loop_
_entity.id
_entity.type
_entity.pdbx_description
1 polymer ?
#
loop_
_entity_poly.entity_id
_entity_poly.type
_entity_poly.pdbx_seq_one_letter_code
_entity_poly.pdbx_strand_id
1 'polypeptide(L)' 'MFLKRGKLRREKDNAIITLLDTFKRQSDELDARLRQSVNASPEVERQSKIARAKYYFILKQARHRRTRFQ' A
#
# COMPACT_ATOMS: atom_id res chain seq x y z
N MET A 1 10.04 14.82 27.87
CA MET A 1 10.52 14.66 26.48
C MET A 1 9.91 13.45 25.73
N PHE A 2 8.76 12.89 26.16
CA PHE A 2 8.17 11.66 25.56
C PHE A 2 6.96 11.90 24.63
N LEU A 3 6.29 13.05 24.76
CA LEU A 3 5.14 13.43 23.91
C LEU A 3 5.50 13.55 22.42
N LYS A 4 6.70 14.08 22.12
CA LYS A 4 7.21 14.19 20.74
C LYS A 4 7.41 12.82 20.08
N ARG A 5 7.85 11.81 20.85
CA ARG A 5 8.04 10.43 20.35
C ARG A 5 6.72 9.74 20.01
N GLY A 6 5.68 9.93 20.83
CA GLY A 6 4.34 9.40 20.55
C GLY A 6 3.71 10.03 19.31
N LYS A 7 3.85 11.36 19.15
CA LYS A 7 3.37 12.09 17.97
C LYS A 7 4.06 11.63 16.68
N LEU A 8 5.39 11.52 16.69
CA LEU A 8 6.16 11.04 15.54
C LEU A 8 5.80 9.62 15.12
N ARG A 9 5.48 8.75 16.10
CA ARG A 9 5.02 7.38 15.83
C ARG A 9 3.67 7.40 15.11
N ARG A 10 2.71 8.19 15.61
CA ARG A 10 1.38 8.37 14.99
C ARG A 10 1.47 8.95 13.58
N GLU A 11 2.33 9.95 13.34
CA GLU A 11 2.53 10.52 12.01
C GLU A 11 3.06 9.48 11.01
N LYS A 12 4.02 8.64 11.43
CA LYS A 12 4.51 7.55 10.58
C LYS A 12 3.48 6.45 10.37
N ASP A 13 2.69 6.14 11.38
CA ASP A 13 1.60 5.17 11.29
C ASP A 13 0.52 5.65 10.31
N ASN A 14 0.14 6.92 10.38
CA ASN A 14 -0.77 7.54 9.42
C ASN A 14 -0.19 7.52 7.99
N ALA A 15 1.09 7.85 7.82
CA ALA A 15 1.74 7.78 6.52
C ALA A 15 1.74 6.35 5.93
N ILE A 16 1.94 5.33 6.78
CA ILE A 16 1.84 3.92 6.37
C ILE A 16 0.42 3.60 5.91
N ILE A 17 -0.60 4.05 6.63
CA ILE A 17 -2.02 3.85 6.27
C ILE A 17 -2.34 4.52 4.93
N THR A 18 -1.95 5.79 4.75
CA THR A 18 -2.14 6.52 3.49
C THR A 18 -1.46 5.81 2.32
N LEU A 19 -0.22 5.36 2.50
CA LEU A 19 0.50 4.60 1.45
C LEU A 19 -0.20 3.28 1.11
N LEU A 20 -0.72 2.59 2.13
CA LEU A 20 -1.42 1.32 1.97
C LEU A 20 -2.72 1.49 1.17
N ASP A 21 -3.48 2.55 1.43
CA ASP A 21 -4.68 2.89 0.67
C ASP A 21 -4.34 3.26 -0.79
N THR A 22 -3.31 4.08 -1.01
CA THR A 22 -2.85 4.46 -2.36
C THR A 22 -2.42 3.25 -3.18
N PHE A 23 -1.58 2.37 -2.62
CA PHE A 23 -1.12 1.18 -3.35
C PHE A 23 -2.24 0.18 -3.59
N LYS A 24 -3.22 0.10 -2.69
CA LYS A 24 -4.42 -0.72 -2.89
C LYS A 24 -5.22 -0.20 -4.09
N ARG A 25 -5.54 1.10 -4.12
CA ARG A 25 -6.27 1.72 -5.24
C ARG A 25 -5.53 1.55 -6.57
N GLN A 26 -4.22 1.78 -6.58
CA GLN A 26 -3.41 1.57 -7.78
C GLN A 26 -3.44 0.11 -8.24
N SER A 27 -3.37 -0.85 -7.31
CA SER A 27 -3.47 -2.26 -7.66
C SER A 27 -4.86 -2.60 -8.21
N ASP A 28 -5.93 -2.10 -7.61
CA ASP A 28 -7.31 -2.33 -8.06
C ASP A 28 -7.57 -1.69 -9.44
N GLU A 29 -7.06 -0.48 -9.70
CA GLU A 29 -7.16 0.17 -11.01
C GLU A 29 -6.41 -0.61 -12.10
N LEU A 30 -5.19 -1.09 -11.79
CA LEU A 30 -4.43 -1.91 -12.72
C LEU A 30 -5.12 -3.26 -12.96
N ASP A 31 -5.68 -3.90 -11.94
CA ASP A 31 -6.44 -5.14 -12.07
C ASP A 31 -7.71 -4.94 -12.92
N ALA A 32 -8.44 -3.85 -12.70
CA ALA A 32 -9.62 -3.49 -13.49
C ALA A 32 -9.27 -3.25 -14.97
N ARG A 33 -8.16 -2.54 -15.25
CA ARG A 33 -7.67 -2.32 -16.62
C ARG A 33 -7.23 -3.62 -17.30
N LEU A 34 -6.60 -4.54 -16.55
CA LEU A 34 -6.23 -5.86 -17.04
C LEU A 34 -7.46 -6.69 -17.39
N ARG A 35 -8.51 -6.67 -16.55
CA ARG A 35 -9.77 -7.38 -16.81
C ARG A 35 -10.53 -6.85 -18.04
N GLN A 36 -10.47 -5.54 -18.28
CA GLN A 36 -11.14 -4.91 -19.42
C GLN A 36 -10.34 -5.03 -20.74
N SER A 37 -9.04 -5.27 -20.67
CA SER A 37 -8.18 -5.36 -21.87
C SER A 37 -8.02 -6.81 -22.32
N VAL A 38 -8.57 -7.15 -23.48
CA VAL A 38 -8.44 -8.48 -24.13
C VAL A 38 -6.98 -8.79 -24.54
N ASN A 39 -6.15 -7.76 -24.71
CA ASN A 39 -4.69 -7.86 -24.90
C ASN A 39 -4.00 -6.97 -23.85
N ALA A 40 -3.96 -7.43 -22.61
CA ALA A 40 -3.16 -6.79 -21.58
C ALA A 40 -1.67 -6.81 -21.99
N SER A 41 -1.05 -5.63 -22.10
CA SER A 41 0.38 -5.56 -22.35
C SER A 41 1.15 -6.17 -21.16
N PRO A 42 2.18 -7.00 -21.39
CA PRO A 42 2.94 -7.66 -20.33
C PRO A 42 3.57 -6.66 -19.33
N GLU A 43 3.78 -5.41 -19.74
CA GLU A 43 4.20 -4.34 -18.85
C GLU A 43 3.14 -3.98 -17.79
N VAL A 44 1.86 -3.98 -18.16
CA VAL A 44 0.75 -3.68 -17.23
C VAL A 44 0.62 -4.80 -16.19
N GLU A 45 0.77 -6.06 -16.60
CA GLU A 45 0.81 -7.20 -15.68
C GLU A 45 2.00 -7.11 -14.72
N ARG A 46 3.18 -6.78 -15.23
CA ARG A 46 4.38 -6.60 -14.41
C ARG A 46 4.19 -5.47 -13.40
N GLN A 47 3.64 -4.34 -13.82
CA GLN A 47 3.34 -3.22 -12.93
C GLN A 47 2.31 -3.57 -11.86
N SER A 48 1.25 -4.32 -12.21
CA SER A 48 0.26 -4.82 -11.25
C SER A 48 0.92 -5.71 -10.20
N LYS A 49 1.75 -6.67 -10.60
CA LYS A 49 2.50 -7.55 -9.67
C LYS A 49 3.41 -6.75 -8.74
N ILE A 50 4.11 -5.74 -9.25
CA ILE A 50 4.98 -4.87 -8.44
C ILE A 50 4.14 -4.05 -7.44
N ALA A 51 3.03 -3.46 -7.87
CA ALA A 51 2.14 -2.69 -7.00
C ALA A 51 1.61 -3.57 -5.85
N ARG A 52 1.20 -4.79 -6.17
CA ARG A 52 0.72 -5.78 -5.21
C ARG A 52 1.81 -6.21 -4.22
N ALA A 53 3.04 -6.43 -4.69
CA ALA A 53 4.19 -6.71 -3.83
C ALA A 53 4.49 -5.55 -2.86
N LYS A 54 4.44 -4.30 -3.35
CA LYS A 54 4.59 -3.10 -2.51
C LYS A 54 3.50 -3.02 -1.45
N TYR A 55 2.25 -3.26 -1.82
CA TYR A 55 1.12 -3.31 -0.89
C TYR A 55 1.34 -4.34 0.22
N TYR A 56 1.68 -5.58 -0.13
CA TYR A 56 1.94 -6.63 0.87
C TYR A 56 3.14 -6.34 1.77
N PHE A 57 4.19 -5.72 1.23
CA PHE A 57 5.33 -5.30 2.03
C PHE A 57 4.95 -4.26 3.08
N ILE A 58 4.19 -3.22 2.69
CA ILE A 58 3.72 -2.19 3.61
C ILE A 58 2.74 -2.80 4.64
N LEU A 59 1.86 -3.71 4.22
CA LEU A 59 0.95 -4.44 5.12
C LEU A 59 1.72 -5.27 6.16
N LYS A 60 2.79 -5.95 5.76
CA LYS A 60 3.68 -6.69 6.67
C LYS A 60 4.34 -5.76 7.67
N GLN A 61 4.80 -4.58 7.23
CA GLN A 61 5.39 -3.55 8.10
C GLN A 61 4.37 -2.99 9.09
N ALA A 62 3.15 -2.70 8.65
CA ALA A 62 2.05 -2.25 9.51
C ALA A 62 1.69 -3.28 10.59
N ARG A 63 1.60 -4.57 10.20
CA ARG A 63 1.38 -5.68 11.14
C ARG A 63 2.51 -5.81 12.15
N HIS A 64 3.77 -5.75 11.69
CA HIS A 64 4.94 -5.85 12.57
C HIS A 64 4.97 -4.72 13.61
N ARG A 65 4.58 -3.50 13.20
CA ARG A 65 4.52 -2.33 14.08
C ARG A 65 3.31 -2.32 15.03
N ARG A 66 2.38 -3.29 14.90
CA ARG A 66 1.08 -3.28 15.58
C ARG A 66 0.38 -1.93 15.45
N THR A 67 0.46 -1.36 14.24
CA THR A 67 -0.17 -0.08 13.94
C THR A 67 -1.66 -0.21 14.23
N ARG A 68 -2.15 0.50 15.26
CA ARG A 68 -3.58 0.54 15.58
C ARG A 68 -4.23 1.51 14.62
N PHE A 69 -5.12 1.02 13.78
CA PHE A 69 -6.15 1.85 13.16
C PHE A 69 -7.00 2.37 14.33
N GLN A 70 -6.90 3.68 14.60
CA GLN A 70 -7.68 4.35 15.65
C GLN A 70 -8.85 5.07 14.99
#